data_AF-A0A812WGM5-F1
#
_entry.id   AF-A0A812WGM5-F1
#
_cell.length_a   1.000
_cell.length_b   1.000
_cell.length_c   1.000
_cell.angle_alpha   90.00
_cell.angle_beta   90.00
_cell.angle_gamma   90.00
#
_symmetry.space_group_name_H-M   'P 1'
#
loop_
_entity.id
_entity.type
_entity.pdbx_description
1 polymer ?
#
loop_
_entity_poly.entity_id
_entity_poly.type
_entity_poly.pdbx_seq_one_letter_code
_entity_poly.pdbx_strand_id
1 'polypeptide(L)'
;MPALKRVLSLFTPWWLSSAAVQTEDEKETKVMLSVITRDRFWRHALSTLSLLESVEHARQELPQVIVEWHLIDDASGKSADGKKKQSMIEDLRQRGKITNFTRMSRHLGTVRVLSVAFETFLSRKDLDFFLHCDDDILMGRTTLMRAVKDYMTDFSQGGLLALFVNSWLDDQLSHDDPAFGPYAVAPFLGGAAYMVNRRTVIATGNPWSQILATNSKVDFLLKFRQPEWEPMWAINHETKRIVEVPGYQSVDVRAALWADRKLLPDYVVSKNAQAVVPVELSSPSLSVQWSPWAYRKRHLNYLEIGTADFDTLISRHVWRSEVQGISVEPLRAYFDNLPSHGGSSKLLLNVAVGDYDGFATLYFVRPELVGAHRGSENLCDASRLEEAGLRECLPGWVRGTSSLKIPEGVRQLLGDAAMKVMGKVQVPCTTYETLLTIYGIGSPAKKSMRGSLDILKIDAEGFDAEILRQVVRLGRLRGLWPWQVQFEKNMLSDWETLDAHVLDLHKEGYRCRMTEVEVATCWRE
;
A
#
# COMPACT_ATOMS: atom_id res chain seq x y z
N MET A 1 -33.74 -46.58 -65.57
CA MET A 1 -33.37 -45.35 -64.85
C MET A 1 -34.60 -44.65 -64.24
N PRO A 2 -35.10 -45.16 -63.09
CA PRO A 2 -35.73 -44.29 -62.09
C PRO A 2 -35.42 -44.80 -60.67
N ALA A 3 -34.26 -44.42 -60.10
CA ALA A 3 -33.92 -44.77 -58.71
C ALA A 3 -33.13 -43.67 -57.99
N LEU A 4 -33.11 -42.43 -58.51
CA LEU A 4 -32.30 -41.33 -57.96
C LEU A 4 -33.10 -40.03 -57.69
N LYS A 5 -34.42 -40.13 -57.48
CA LYS A 5 -35.27 -38.96 -57.15
C LYS A 5 -36.03 -39.05 -55.82
N ARG A 6 -35.78 -40.07 -54.98
CA ARG A 6 -36.47 -40.23 -53.68
C ARG A 6 -35.58 -40.16 -52.43
N VAL A 7 -34.28 -39.87 -52.56
CA VAL A 7 -33.36 -39.78 -51.39
C VAL A 7 -32.94 -38.34 -51.06
N LEU A 8 -33.24 -37.36 -51.93
CA LEU A 8 -32.85 -35.95 -51.71
C LEU A 8 -33.92 -35.07 -51.06
N SER A 9 -35.02 -35.62 -50.52
CA SER A 9 -36.06 -34.85 -49.82
C SER A 9 -36.11 -35.05 -48.30
N LEU A 10 -35.07 -35.65 -47.70
CA LEU A 10 -34.99 -35.89 -46.25
C LEU A 10 -33.86 -35.11 -45.54
N PHE A 11 -33.22 -34.17 -46.23
CA PHE A 11 -32.25 -33.24 -45.64
C PHE A 11 -32.64 -31.80 -45.94
N THR A 12 -33.72 -31.33 -45.31
CA THR A 12 -33.92 -29.90 -45.06
C THR A 12 -33.24 -29.54 -43.74
N PRO A 13 -32.32 -28.56 -43.70
CA PRO A 13 -31.68 -28.13 -42.46
C PRO A 13 -32.73 -27.52 -41.52
N TRP A 14 -32.81 -28.05 -40.30
CA TRP A 14 -33.68 -27.59 -39.21
C TRP A 14 -33.23 -26.24 -38.59
N TRP A 15 -32.43 -25.45 -39.29
CA TRP A 15 -31.86 -24.19 -38.84
C TRP A 15 -32.18 -23.11 -39.87
N LEU A 16 -33.39 -22.55 -39.81
CA LEU A 16 -33.74 -21.22 -40.34
C LEU A 16 -35.14 -20.83 -39.82
N SER A 17 -35.34 -21.02 -38.51
CA SER A 17 -36.34 -20.32 -37.72
C SER A 17 -35.59 -19.54 -36.66
N SER A 18 -34.76 -18.58 -37.11
CA SER A 18 -34.41 -17.45 -36.27
C SER A 18 -35.71 -16.66 -36.06
N ALA A 19 -36.48 -17.08 -35.05
CA ALA A 19 -37.37 -16.16 -34.38
C ALA A 19 -36.53 -14.91 -34.11
N ALA A 20 -36.95 -13.77 -34.65
CA ALA A 20 -36.41 -12.50 -34.24
C ALA A 20 -36.56 -12.48 -32.71
N VAL A 21 -35.46 -12.73 -32.01
CA VAL A 21 -35.34 -12.37 -30.61
C VAL A 21 -35.68 -10.90 -30.63
N GLN A 22 -36.87 -10.54 -30.14
CA GLN A 22 -37.12 -9.16 -29.75
C GLN A 22 -35.97 -8.85 -28.82
N THR A 23 -35.02 -8.07 -29.31
CA THR A 23 -33.98 -7.47 -28.49
C THR A 23 -34.78 -6.72 -27.44
N GLU A 24 -34.88 -7.29 -26.24
CA GLU A 24 -35.44 -6.60 -25.10
C GLU A 24 -34.74 -5.24 -25.09
N ASP A 25 -35.51 -4.15 -25.22
CA ASP A 25 -34.97 -2.80 -25.23
C ASP A 25 -34.00 -2.71 -24.06
N GLU A 26 -32.70 -2.60 -24.36
CA GLU A 26 -31.65 -2.61 -23.35
C GLU A 26 -31.93 -1.44 -22.42
N LYS A 27 -32.43 -1.74 -21.23
CA LYS A 27 -32.87 -0.73 -20.28
C LYS A 27 -31.66 0.14 -19.94
N GLU A 28 -31.73 1.42 -20.30
CA GLU A 28 -30.73 2.40 -19.92
C GLU A 28 -30.58 2.42 -18.39
N THR A 29 -29.32 2.44 -17.96
CA THR A 29 -28.93 2.42 -16.55
C THR A 29 -28.41 3.80 -16.16
N LYS A 30 -29.05 4.47 -15.21
CA LYS A 30 -28.66 5.83 -14.80
C LYS A 30 -27.88 5.83 -13.49
N VAL A 31 -26.67 6.38 -13.50
CA VAL A 31 -25.77 6.52 -12.34
C VAL A 31 -25.66 7.98 -11.95
N MET A 32 -25.88 8.33 -10.69
CA MET A 32 -25.52 9.64 -10.15
C MET A 32 -24.16 9.57 -9.46
N LEU A 33 -23.16 10.24 -10.02
CA LEU A 33 -21.86 10.47 -9.39
C LEU A 33 -21.90 11.80 -8.64
N SER A 34 -21.87 11.76 -7.31
CA SER A 34 -21.80 12.96 -6.48
C SER A 34 -20.38 13.29 -6.05
N VAL A 35 -20.02 14.56 -6.09
CA VAL A 35 -18.72 15.06 -5.59
C VAL A 35 -18.97 16.22 -4.66
N ILE A 36 -18.41 16.17 -3.45
CA ILE A 36 -18.55 17.25 -2.47
C ILE A 36 -17.27 18.04 -2.44
N THR A 37 -17.37 19.35 -2.65
CA THR A 37 -16.19 20.21 -2.75
C THR A 37 -16.21 21.40 -1.80
N ARG A 38 -15.02 21.84 -1.38
CA ARG A 38 -14.80 23.09 -0.62
C ARG A 38 -13.74 24.01 -1.27
N ASP A 39 -13.15 24.93 -0.50
CA ASP A 39 -12.31 26.05 -0.95
C ASP A 39 -11.06 25.61 -1.74
N ARG A 40 -10.69 24.32 -1.70
CA ARG A 40 -9.44 23.79 -2.27
C ARG A 40 -9.59 23.10 -3.63
N PHE A 41 -10.80 22.96 -4.17
CA PHE A 41 -11.05 22.22 -5.43
C PHE A 41 -10.09 22.53 -6.57
N TRP A 42 -9.80 23.82 -6.83
CA TRP A 42 -8.97 24.23 -7.96
C TRP A 42 -7.48 23.87 -7.76
N ARG A 43 -7.02 23.68 -6.51
CA ARG A 43 -5.66 23.20 -6.23
C ARG A 43 -5.48 21.75 -6.65
N HIS A 44 -6.59 21.04 -6.90
CA HIS A 44 -6.67 19.67 -7.35
C HIS A 44 -7.20 19.60 -8.79
N ALA A 45 -6.71 20.49 -9.67
CA ALA A 45 -7.06 20.47 -11.09
C ALA A 45 -6.81 19.09 -11.73
N LEU A 46 -5.76 18.38 -11.30
CA LEU A 46 -5.48 17.01 -11.73
C LEU A 46 -6.57 16.02 -11.30
N SER A 47 -7.06 16.11 -10.06
CA SER A 47 -8.17 15.28 -9.56
C SER A 47 -9.43 15.50 -10.38
N THR A 48 -9.79 16.76 -10.66
CA THR A 48 -10.95 17.09 -11.50
C THR A 48 -10.80 16.57 -12.94
N LEU A 49 -9.61 16.69 -13.53
CA LEU A 49 -9.31 16.17 -14.87
C LEU A 49 -9.39 14.63 -14.91
N SER A 50 -8.83 13.95 -13.92
CA SER A 50 -8.87 12.50 -13.83
C SER A 50 -10.30 11.96 -13.71
N LEU A 51 -11.14 12.63 -12.91
CA LEU A 51 -12.56 12.30 -12.78
C LEU A 51 -13.32 12.50 -14.10
N LEU A 52 -13.06 13.62 -14.79
CA LEU A 52 -13.61 13.90 -16.11
C LEU A 52 -13.24 12.79 -17.11
N GLU A 53 -11.97 12.40 -17.16
CA GLU A 53 -11.50 11.31 -18.03
C GLU A 53 -12.18 9.99 -17.71
N SER A 54 -12.34 9.65 -16.42
CA SER A 54 -13.01 8.42 -15.98
C SER A 54 -14.51 8.42 -16.35
N VAL A 55 -15.20 9.56 -16.19
CA VAL A 55 -16.62 9.72 -16.59
C VAL A 55 -16.79 9.61 -18.10
N GLU A 56 -15.96 10.28 -18.89
CA GLU A 56 -16.04 10.23 -20.34
C GLU A 56 -15.70 8.83 -20.87
N HIS A 57 -14.71 8.16 -20.27
CA HIS A 57 -14.39 6.79 -20.64
C HIS A 57 -15.52 5.83 -20.28
N ALA A 58 -16.13 5.94 -19.10
CA ALA A 58 -17.29 5.13 -18.73
C ALA A 58 -18.46 5.33 -19.70
N ARG A 59 -18.75 6.57 -20.13
CA ARG A 59 -19.79 6.85 -21.14
C ARG A 59 -19.49 6.26 -22.52
N GLN A 60 -18.22 6.20 -22.91
CA GLN A 60 -17.79 5.62 -24.18
C GLN A 60 -17.89 4.09 -24.17
N GLU A 61 -17.44 3.45 -23.08
CA GLU A 61 -17.36 1.99 -22.97
C GLU A 61 -18.67 1.33 -22.53
N LEU A 62 -19.58 2.09 -21.93
CA LEU A 62 -20.90 1.65 -21.47
C LEU A 62 -21.98 2.61 -22.00
N PRO A 63 -22.29 2.59 -23.31
CA PRO A 63 -23.27 3.50 -23.91
C PRO A 63 -24.68 3.38 -23.32
N GLN A 64 -25.01 2.22 -22.76
CA GLN A 64 -26.25 1.96 -22.03
C GLN A 64 -26.27 2.57 -20.61
N VAL A 65 -25.15 3.12 -20.15
CA VAL A 65 -25.02 3.75 -18.82
C VAL A 65 -24.92 5.27 -18.95
N ILE A 66 -25.90 5.96 -18.35
CA ILE A 66 -25.93 7.42 -18.27
C ILE A 66 -25.36 7.84 -16.92
N VAL A 67 -24.13 8.37 -16.92
CA VAL A 67 -23.51 8.96 -15.72
C VAL A 67 -23.90 10.45 -15.59
N GLU A 68 -24.70 10.78 -14.59
CA GLU A 68 -25.02 12.14 -14.17
C GLU A 68 -24.01 12.61 -13.11
N TRP A 69 -23.20 13.62 -13.43
CA TRP A 69 -22.25 14.19 -12.47
C TRP A 69 -22.92 15.31 -11.68
N HIS A 70 -23.05 15.11 -10.37
CA HIS A 70 -23.61 16.08 -9.42
C HIS A 70 -22.51 16.65 -8.52
N LEU A 71 -22.13 17.90 -8.74
CA LEU A 71 -21.17 18.61 -7.90
C LEU A 71 -21.89 19.39 -6.80
N ILE A 72 -21.47 19.22 -5.55
CA ILE A 72 -22.07 19.89 -4.39
C ILE A 72 -21.00 20.74 -3.70
N ASP A 73 -21.16 22.06 -3.73
CA ASP A 73 -20.27 23.01 -3.06
C ASP A 73 -20.74 23.27 -1.62
N ASP A 74 -19.96 22.84 -0.63
CA ASP A 74 -20.23 23.05 0.81
C ASP A 74 -19.87 24.48 1.26
N ALA A 75 -20.47 25.45 0.56
CA ALA A 75 -20.35 26.88 0.79
C ALA A 75 -18.91 27.41 0.76
N SER A 76 -18.19 27.18 -0.34
CA SER A 76 -16.88 27.79 -0.51
C SER A 76 -16.96 29.32 -0.50
N GLY A 77 -15.98 29.93 0.15
CA GLY A 77 -15.93 31.35 0.47
C GLY A 77 -15.75 32.24 -0.76
N LYS A 78 -15.80 33.55 -0.54
CA LYS A 78 -15.53 34.59 -1.56
C LYS A 78 -14.03 34.85 -1.76
N SER A 79 -13.17 33.97 -1.27
CA SER A 79 -11.72 34.05 -1.43
C SER A 79 -11.34 34.05 -2.92
N ALA A 80 -10.11 34.48 -3.24
CA ALA A 80 -9.59 34.37 -4.61
C ALA A 80 -9.69 32.92 -5.13
N ASP A 81 -9.42 31.96 -4.25
CA ASP A 81 -9.54 30.52 -4.48
C ASP A 81 -10.99 30.11 -4.78
N GLY A 82 -11.96 30.62 -4.02
CA GLY A 82 -13.38 30.40 -4.28
C GLY A 82 -13.89 31.00 -5.59
N LYS A 83 -13.36 32.17 -6.02
CA LYS A 83 -13.69 32.77 -7.32
C LYS A 83 -13.15 31.94 -8.49
N LYS A 84 -11.90 31.47 -8.41
CA LYS A 84 -11.31 30.56 -9.41
C LYS A 84 -12.11 29.28 -9.52
N LYS A 85 -12.46 28.69 -8.36
CA LYS A 85 -13.32 27.51 -8.30
C LYS A 85 -14.66 27.74 -9.01
N GLN A 86 -15.35 28.83 -8.68
CA GLN A 86 -16.65 29.14 -9.28
C GLN A 86 -16.56 29.30 -10.81
N SER A 87 -15.49 29.92 -11.31
CA SER A 87 -15.23 30.05 -12.74
C SER A 87 -15.05 28.70 -13.41
N MET A 88 -14.29 27.78 -12.79
CA MET A 88 -14.07 26.43 -13.30
C MET A 88 -15.37 25.60 -13.32
N ILE A 89 -16.16 25.68 -12.24
CA ILE A 89 -17.45 24.99 -12.16
C ILE A 89 -18.39 25.50 -13.26
N GLU A 90 -18.44 26.81 -13.50
CA GLU A 90 -19.31 27.38 -14.52
C GLU A 90 -18.86 26.98 -15.94
N ASP A 91 -17.56 26.93 -16.22
CA ASP A 91 -17.02 26.40 -17.49
C ASP A 91 -17.41 24.92 -17.70
N LEU A 92 -17.25 24.08 -16.67
CA LEU A 92 -17.63 22.65 -16.74
C LEU A 92 -19.15 22.46 -16.94
N ARG A 93 -19.98 23.34 -16.36
CA ARG A 93 -21.43 23.34 -16.59
C ARG A 93 -21.80 23.76 -18.00
N GLN A 94 -21.19 24.83 -18.52
CA GLN A 94 -21.42 25.30 -19.89
C GLN A 94 -21.03 24.25 -20.94
N ARG A 95 -20.02 23.42 -20.65
CA ARG A 95 -19.61 22.29 -21.48
C ARG A 95 -20.45 21.02 -21.29
N GLY A 96 -21.49 21.06 -20.44
CA GLY A 96 -22.36 19.92 -20.14
C GLY A 96 -21.66 18.78 -19.40
N LYS A 97 -20.50 19.02 -18.77
CA LYS A 97 -19.77 18.00 -18.02
C LYS A 97 -20.39 17.74 -16.65
N ILE A 98 -20.79 18.81 -15.95
CA ILE A 98 -21.54 18.73 -14.70
C ILE A 98 -23.03 18.77 -15.04
N THR A 99 -23.75 17.68 -14.75
CA THR A 99 -25.19 17.56 -14.99
C THR A 99 -25.97 18.39 -13.97
N ASN A 100 -25.58 18.32 -12.70
CA ASN A 100 -26.25 19.03 -11.60
C ASN A 100 -25.21 19.74 -10.72
N PHE A 101 -25.51 20.97 -10.31
CA PHE A 101 -24.68 21.73 -9.38
C PHE A 101 -25.53 22.27 -8.24
N THR A 102 -25.13 21.98 -7.00
CA THR A 102 -25.82 22.49 -5.81
C THR A 102 -24.84 23.21 -4.91
N ARG A 103 -25.12 24.47 -4.60
CA ARG A 103 -24.31 25.27 -3.68
C ARG A 103 -25.03 25.45 -2.36
N MET A 104 -24.40 25.04 -1.27
CA MET A 104 -24.92 25.29 0.08
C MET A 104 -24.81 26.78 0.41
N SER A 105 -25.82 27.33 1.08
CA SER A 105 -25.85 28.74 1.49
C SER A 105 -24.91 29.06 2.65
N ARG A 106 -24.49 28.04 3.40
CA ARG A 106 -23.52 28.09 4.51
C ARG A 106 -22.82 26.74 4.63
N HIS A 107 -21.66 26.72 5.31
CA HIS A 107 -20.93 25.48 5.55
C HIS A 107 -21.77 24.55 6.44
N LEU A 108 -22.08 23.36 5.93
CA LEU A 108 -22.86 22.35 6.63
C LEU A 108 -21.99 21.20 7.15
N GLY A 109 -20.79 21.01 6.58
CA GLY A 109 -19.91 19.88 6.85
C GLY A 109 -20.32 18.61 6.09
N THR A 110 -19.35 17.74 5.83
CA THR A 110 -19.46 16.60 4.90
C THR A 110 -20.71 15.75 5.12
N VAL A 111 -21.04 15.38 6.36
CA VAL A 111 -22.20 14.52 6.67
C VAL A 111 -23.52 15.15 6.23
N ARG A 112 -23.73 16.44 6.51
CA ARG A 112 -24.97 17.13 6.13
C ARG A 112 -25.07 17.30 4.61
N VAL A 113 -23.94 17.57 3.96
CA VAL A 113 -23.88 17.70 2.50
C VAL A 113 -24.13 16.35 1.82
N LEU A 114 -23.57 15.26 2.35
CA LEU A 114 -23.87 13.90 1.91
C LEU A 114 -25.35 13.57 2.06
N SER A 115 -25.99 13.98 3.16
CA SER A 115 -27.44 13.81 3.32
C SER A 115 -28.22 14.49 2.20
N VAL A 116 -27.81 15.70 1.78
CA VAL A 116 -28.43 16.41 0.64
C VAL A 116 -28.21 15.66 -0.68
N ALA A 117 -27.00 15.16 -0.93
CA ALA A 117 -26.68 14.35 -2.10
C ALA A 117 -27.59 13.11 -2.18
N PHE A 118 -27.76 12.47 -1.03
CA PHE A 118 -28.51 11.24 -0.87
C PHE A 118 -30.02 11.44 -1.00
N GLU A 119 -30.57 12.48 -0.38
CA GLU A 119 -31.98 12.88 -0.54
C GLU A 119 -32.27 13.20 -2.00
N THR A 120 -31.34 13.87 -2.70
CA THR A 120 -31.45 14.11 -4.13
C THR A 120 -31.56 12.80 -4.91
N PHE A 121 -30.65 11.85 -4.67
CA PHE A 121 -30.70 10.53 -5.30
C PHE A 121 -32.02 9.79 -5.00
N LEU A 122 -32.44 9.73 -3.74
CA LEU A 122 -33.66 9.01 -3.35
C LEU A 122 -34.91 9.61 -3.99
N SER A 123 -34.96 10.94 -4.16
CA SER A 123 -36.08 11.63 -4.81
C SER A 123 -36.19 11.32 -6.31
N ARG A 124 -35.09 10.92 -6.95
CA ARG A 124 -35.01 10.61 -8.38
C ARG A 124 -35.26 9.13 -8.64
N LYS A 125 -36.49 8.78 -9.01
CA LYS A 125 -36.89 7.37 -9.29
C LYS A 125 -36.24 6.79 -10.54
N ASP A 126 -35.74 7.65 -11.42
CA ASP A 126 -35.10 7.29 -12.68
C ASP A 126 -33.61 6.96 -12.53
N LEU A 127 -32.98 7.27 -11.38
CA LEU A 127 -31.61 6.87 -11.10
C LEU A 127 -31.58 5.42 -10.61
N ASP A 128 -30.80 4.57 -11.24
CA ASP A 128 -30.59 3.20 -10.78
C ASP A 128 -29.54 3.18 -9.66
N PHE A 129 -28.50 4.01 -9.76
CA PHE A 129 -27.32 3.97 -8.88
C PHE A 129 -26.87 5.36 -8.37
N PHE A 130 -26.24 5.39 -7.21
CA PHE A 130 -25.58 6.56 -6.60
C PHE A 130 -24.13 6.18 -6.31
N LEU A 131 -23.18 7.03 -6.64
CA LEU A 131 -21.76 6.95 -6.33
C LEU A 131 -21.35 8.26 -5.65
N HIS A 132 -20.38 8.23 -4.73
CA HIS A 132 -19.90 9.46 -4.10
C HIS A 132 -18.39 9.51 -3.99
N CYS A 133 -17.74 10.49 -4.63
CA CYS A 133 -16.31 10.70 -4.48
C CYS A 133 -15.98 12.03 -3.77
N ASP A 134 -14.89 12.04 -3.03
CA ASP A 134 -14.24 13.24 -2.50
C ASP A 134 -13.63 14.11 -3.61
N ASP A 135 -13.38 15.39 -3.34
CA ASP A 135 -12.96 16.34 -4.37
C ASP A 135 -11.45 16.35 -4.69
N ASP A 136 -10.65 15.62 -3.91
CA ASP A 136 -9.20 15.53 -4.04
C ASP A 136 -8.69 14.18 -4.60
N ILE A 137 -9.58 13.38 -5.19
CA ILE A 137 -9.26 12.02 -5.68
C ILE A 137 -8.67 12.04 -7.08
N LEU A 138 -7.58 11.30 -7.27
CA LEU A 138 -7.16 10.85 -8.60
C LEU A 138 -7.98 9.60 -8.94
N MET A 139 -8.83 9.72 -9.97
CA MET A 139 -9.63 8.61 -10.48
C MET A 139 -9.11 8.17 -11.84
N GLY A 140 -8.77 6.90 -11.93
CA GLY A 140 -8.16 6.23 -13.03
C GLY A 140 -9.20 6.06 -14.10
N ARG A 141 -8.71 6.06 -15.34
CA ARG A 141 -9.55 6.09 -16.52
C ARG A 141 -10.63 5.00 -16.53
N THR A 142 -10.35 3.82 -15.97
CA THR A 142 -11.25 2.65 -16.01
C THR A 142 -12.02 2.40 -14.71
N THR A 143 -11.75 3.13 -13.63
CA THR A 143 -12.27 2.81 -12.29
C THR A 143 -13.78 2.94 -12.21
N LEU A 144 -14.34 4.04 -12.72
CA LEU A 144 -15.79 4.23 -12.73
C LEU A 144 -16.50 3.14 -13.55
N MET A 145 -15.93 2.79 -14.71
CA MET A 145 -16.47 1.73 -15.57
C MET A 145 -16.49 0.38 -14.83
N ARG A 146 -15.41 0.01 -14.13
CA ARG A 146 -15.34 -1.23 -13.33
C ARG A 146 -16.39 -1.24 -12.23
N ALA A 147 -16.47 -0.16 -11.44
CA ALA A 147 -17.46 -0.01 -10.38
C ALA A 147 -18.90 -0.17 -10.89
N VAL A 148 -19.22 0.41 -12.04
CA VAL A 148 -20.53 0.27 -12.68
C VAL A 148 -20.77 -1.17 -13.17
N LYS A 149 -19.79 -1.80 -13.84
CA LYS A 149 -19.92 -3.18 -14.36
C LYS A 149 -20.13 -4.21 -13.25
N ASP A 150 -19.33 -4.13 -12.19
CA ASP A 150 -19.43 -5.02 -11.03
C ASP A 150 -20.83 -4.88 -10.41
N TYR A 151 -21.31 -3.64 -10.28
CA TYR A 151 -22.63 -3.39 -9.71
C TYR A 151 -23.78 -3.88 -10.60
N MET A 152 -23.70 -3.67 -11.92
CA MET A 152 -24.71 -4.19 -12.86
C MET A 152 -24.79 -5.72 -12.80
N THR A 153 -23.65 -6.38 -12.58
CA THR A 153 -23.55 -7.85 -12.46
C THR A 153 -24.14 -8.34 -11.14
N ASP A 154 -23.76 -7.71 -10.02
CA ASP A 154 -24.13 -8.19 -8.69
C ASP A 154 -25.52 -7.72 -8.22
N PHE A 155 -26.03 -6.62 -8.79
CA PHE A 155 -27.26 -5.94 -8.35
C PHE A 155 -28.20 -5.59 -9.50
N SER A 156 -28.41 -6.54 -10.42
CA SER A 156 -29.33 -6.42 -11.56
C SER A 156 -30.78 -6.01 -11.22
N GLN A 157 -31.18 -6.09 -9.94
CA GLN A 157 -32.48 -5.62 -9.44
C GLN A 157 -32.49 -4.18 -8.90
N GLY A 158 -31.38 -3.43 -9.05
CA GLY A 158 -31.21 -2.05 -8.62
C GLY A 158 -30.74 -1.91 -7.16
N GLY A 159 -29.93 -0.88 -6.88
CA GLY A 159 -29.62 -0.49 -5.50
C GLY A 159 -28.63 0.67 -5.36
N LEU A 160 -28.17 0.94 -4.14
CA LEU A 160 -27.30 2.08 -3.84
C LEU A 160 -25.87 1.63 -3.49
N LEU A 161 -24.90 2.16 -4.24
CA LEU A 161 -23.47 1.90 -4.12
C LEU A 161 -22.70 3.16 -3.67
N ALA A 162 -22.69 3.47 -2.38
CA ALA A 162 -21.84 4.57 -1.90
C ALA A 162 -20.36 4.14 -1.90
N LEU A 163 -19.69 4.24 -3.04
CA LEU A 163 -18.25 4.05 -3.19
C LEU A 163 -17.53 5.33 -2.82
N PHE A 164 -17.07 5.43 -1.58
CA PHE A 164 -16.09 6.44 -1.18
C PHE A 164 -14.73 6.04 -1.74
N VAL A 165 -14.47 6.42 -2.98
CA VAL A 165 -13.11 6.36 -3.51
C VAL A 165 -12.33 7.40 -2.71
N ASN A 166 -11.17 7.07 -2.19
CA ASN A 166 -10.16 8.06 -1.81
C ASN A 166 -9.05 7.91 -2.86
N SER A 167 -8.21 8.91 -3.08
CA SER A 167 -7.05 8.84 -4.00
C SER A 167 -6.22 7.55 -3.84
N TRP A 168 -6.23 6.96 -2.63
CA TRP A 168 -5.61 5.68 -2.30
C TRP A 168 -6.20 4.42 -2.98
N LEU A 169 -7.49 4.41 -3.35
CA LEU A 169 -8.19 3.20 -3.82
C LEU A 169 -8.09 2.96 -5.33
N ASP A 170 -7.71 3.99 -6.07
CA ASP A 170 -7.85 4.02 -7.51
C ASP A 170 -6.62 3.46 -8.27
N ASP A 171 -5.40 3.69 -7.76
CA ASP A 171 -4.18 3.02 -8.23
C ASP A 171 -4.24 1.50 -8.00
N GLN A 172 -5.00 1.03 -7.00
CA GLN A 172 -5.20 -0.39 -6.69
C GLN A 172 -6.25 -1.06 -7.58
N LEU A 173 -7.27 -0.31 -8.02
CA LEU A 173 -8.38 -0.83 -8.84
C LEU A 173 -8.11 -0.73 -10.33
N SER A 174 -7.13 0.05 -10.78
CA SER A 174 -6.90 0.33 -12.20
C SER A 174 -5.93 -0.62 -12.89
N HIS A 175 -5.09 -1.37 -12.15
CA HIS A 175 -3.91 -2.03 -12.75
C HIS A 175 -3.73 -3.55 -12.60
N ASP A 176 -4.46 -4.28 -11.74
CA ASP A 176 -4.26 -5.75 -11.62
C ASP A 176 -5.55 -6.60 -11.50
N ASP A 177 -5.44 -7.86 -11.93
CA ASP A 177 -6.34 -9.01 -11.64
C ASP A 177 -6.29 -9.31 -10.12
N PRO A 178 -7.36 -9.81 -9.45
CA PRO A 178 -7.62 -9.50 -8.04
C PRO A 178 -6.64 -10.21 -7.08
N ALA A 179 -5.58 -9.50 -6.69
CA ALA A 179 -4.58 -9.94 -5.71
C ALA A 179 -4.95 -9.62 -4.24
N PHE A 180 -6.14 -9.07 -3.98
CA PHE A 180 -6.58 -8.74 -2.62
C PHE A 180 -7.20 -9.95 -1.92
N GLY A 181 -6.63 -10.34 -0.77
CA GLY A 181 -7.27 -11.22 0.20
C GLY A 181 -8.63 -10.68 0.67
N PRO A 182 -9.40 -11.45 1.48
CA PRO A 182 -10.86 -11.55 1.37
C PRO A 182 -11.72 -10.32 1.71
N TYR A 183 -11.14 -9.19 2.11
CA TYR A 183 -11.87 -7.95 2.42
C TYR A 183 -11.11 -6.69 1.97
N ALA A 184 -11.80 -5.71 1.39
CA ALA A 184 -11.29 -4.36 1.15
C ALA A 184 -12.11 -3.36 1.99
N VAL A 185 -11.43 -2.52 2.77
CA VAL A 185 -12.06 -1.51 3.64
C VAL A 185 -11.32 -0.19 3.47
N ALA A 186 -12.04 0.88 3.12
CA ALA A 186 -11.50 2.24 3.07
C ALA A 186 -11.78 2.96 4.40
N PRO A 187 -10.77 3.52 5.09
CA PRO A 187 -11.02 4.38 6.24
C PRO A 187 -11.21 5.84 5.79
N PHE A 188 -12.36 6.43 6.10
CA PHE A 188 -12.44 7.86 6.37
C PHE A 188 -13.06 8.10 7.75
N LEU A 189 -12.67 9.21 8.38
CA LEU A 189 -13.03 9.65 9.72
C LEU A 189 -14.54 9.50 10.00
N GLY A 190 -14.98 8.36 10.56
CA GLY A 190 -16.38 8.15 10.95
C GLY A 190 -17.00 6.78 10.70
N GLY A 191 -16.40 5.89 9.90
CA GLY A 191 -16.82 4.48 9.79
C GLY A 191 -17.75 4.15 8.60
N ALA A 192 -17.47 2.97 8.03
CA ALA A 192 -18.23 2.18 7.05
C ALA A 192 -18.43 2.76 5.62
N ALA A 193 -18.05 1.96 4.63
CA ALA A 193 -18.64 2.01 3.30
C ALA A 193 -19.99 1.27 3.37
N TYR A 194 -21.07 1.91 2.90
CA TYR A 194 -22.41 1.33 2.94
C TYR A 194 -22.81 0.91 1.53
N MET A 195 -22.97 -0.39 1.33
CA MET A 195 -23.69 -0.94 0.19
C MET A 195 -25.08 -1.32 0.69
N VAL A 196 -26.10 -0.61 0.25
CA VAL A 196 -27.48 -0.86 0.69
C VAL A 196 -28.36 -0.85 -0.54
N ASN A 197 -29.17 -1.87 -0.76
CA ASN A 197 -30.08 -1.82 -1.90
C ASN A 197 -31.10 -0.67 -1.70
N ARG A 198 -31.61 -0.11 -2.80
CA ARG A 198 -32.52 1.05 -2.78
C ARG A 198 -33.82 0.72 -2.06
N ARG A 199 -34.32 -0.52 -2.16
CA ARG A 199 -35.53 -0.97 -1.46
C ARG A 199 -35.34 -0.95 0.06
N THR A 200 -34.17 -1.36 0.55
CA THR A 200 -33.80 -1.35 1.95
C THR A 200 -33.72 0.07 2.46
N VAL A 201 -33.12 1.01 1.72
CA VAL A 201 -33.11 2.43 2.12
C VAL A 201 -34.51 3.05 2.10
N ILE A 202 -35.34 2.73 1.09
CA ILE A 202 -36.74 3.20 1.06
C ILE A 202 -37.51 2.64 2.28
N ALA A 203 -37.28 1.38 2.64
CA ALA A 203 -37.95 0.72 3.75
C ALA A 203 -37.45 1.20 5.13
N THR A 204 -36.15 1.48 5.25
CA THR A 204 -35.51 1.84 6.53
C THR A 204 -35.36 3.36 6.73
N GLY A 205 -35.49 4.15 5.67
CA GLY A 205 -35.27 5.59 5.65
C GLY A 205 -33.83 5.98 5.29
N ASN A 206 -33.57 7.28 5.13
CA ASN A 206 -32.22 7.79 4.89
C ASN A 206 -31.37 7.59 6.17
N PRO A 207 -30.30 6.77 6.14
CA PRO A 207 -29.46 6.52 7.31
C PRO A 207 -28.85 7.82 7.86
N TRP A 208 -28.59 8.81 7.01
CA TRP A 208 -28.08 10.12 7.41
C TRP A 208 -29.17 11.01 8.00
N SER A 209 -30.41 10.96 7.50
CA SER A 209 -31.51 11.69 8.13
C SER A 209 -31.83 11.12 9.51
N GLN A 210 -31.61 9.82 9.77
CA GLN A 210 -31.71 9.27 11.12
C GLN A 210 -30.61 9.81 12.05
N ILE A 211 -29.37 9.91 11.57
CA ILE A 211 -28.24 10.54 12.28
C ILE A 211 -28.47 12.05 12.51
N LEU A 212 -29.20 12.72 11.63
CA LEU A 212 -29.53 14.15 11.75
C LEU A 212 -30.80 14.42 12.56
N ALA A 213 -31.77 13.50 12.59
CA ALA A 213 -33.00 13.60 13.36
C ALA A 213 -32.77 13.42 14.87
N THR A 214 -31.75 12.66 15.26
CA THR A 214 -31.28 12.54 16.65
C THR A 214 -30.57 13.81 17.16
N ASN A 215 -30.39 14.83 16.32
CA ASN A 215 -29.44 15.93 16.47
C ASN A 215 -30.10 17.29 16.85
N SER A 216 -31.19 17.28 17.64
CA SER A 216 -32.02 18.48 17.89
C SER A 216 -31.55 19.40 19.03
N LYS A 217 -30.46 19.13 19.74
CA LYS A 217 -29.89 20.08 20.73
C LYS A 217 -28.36 20.09 20.70
N VAL A 218 -27.82 21.30 20.65
CA VAL A 218 -26.42 21.65 20.32
C VAL A 218 -25.38 21.26 21.39
N ASP A 219 -25.76 20.63 22.51
CA ASP A 219 -24.80 20.19 23.54
C ASP A 219 -24.34 18.72 23.40
N PHE A 220 -24.57 18.10 22.24
CA PHE A 220 -24.54 16.64 22.09
C PHE A 220 -23.22 16.03 21.59
N LEU A 221 -22.20 16.83 21.24
CA LEU A 221 -20.91 16.30 20.73
C LEU A 221 -20.10 15.48 21.76
N LEU A 222 -20.56 15.38 23.01
CA LEU A 222 -19.86 14.68 24.09
C LEU A 222 -20.52 13.37 24.57
N LYS A 223 -21.77 13.03 24.19
CA LYS A 223 -22.49 11.90 24.82
C LYS A 223 -23.44 11.14 23.87
N PHE A 224 -23.02 9.92 23.47
CA PHE A 224 -23.73 8.79 22.81
C PHE A 224 -23.79 8.79 21.26
N ARG A 225 -23.07 7.89 20.57
CA ARG A 225 -23.20 6.40 20.34
C ARG A 225 -24.23 6.07 19.25
N GLN A 226 -23.74 5.63 18.09
CA GLN A 226 -24.48 4.86 17.09
C GLN A 226 -25.08 3.61 17.77
N PRO A 227 -26.22 3.06 17.32
CA PRO A 227 -26.88 1.98 18.02
C PRO A 227 -25.95 0.77 18.21
N GLU A 228 -25.90 0.25 19.44
CA GLU A 228 -25.00 -0.85 19.81
C GLU A 228 -25.26 -2.13 18.99
N TRP A 229 -26.43 -2.26 18.36
CA TRP A 229 -26.82 -3.42 17.57
C TRP A 229 -26.42 -3.38 16.10
N GLU A 230 -25.80 -2.31 15.58
CA GLU A 230 -25.46 -2.24 14.15
C GLU A 230 -24.29 -3.17 13.79
N PRO A 231 -24.51 -4.16 12.89
CA PRO A 231 -23.45 -5.06 12.47
C PRO A 231 -22.43 -4.37 11.58
N MET A 232 -21.17 -4.79 11.70
CA MET A 232 -20.13 -4.41 10.75
C MET A 232 -20.28 -5.26 9.49
N TRP A 233 -20.32 -4.63 8.32
CA TRP A 233 -20.46 -5.32 7.03
C TRP A 233 -19.16 -5.24 6.23
N ALA A 234 -18.81 -6.33 5.54
CA ALA A 234 -17.64 -6.42 4.68
C ALA A 234 -17.99 -7.15 3.37
N ILE A 235 -17.28 -6.87 2.28
CA ILE A 235 -17.41 -7.66 1.05
C ILE A 235 -16.52 -8.89 1.17
N ASN A 236 -17.11 -10.07 1.17
CA ASN A 236 -16.42 -11.35 1.12
C ASN A 236 -15.97 -11.62 -0.33
N HIS A 237 -14.66 -11.52 -0.61
CA HIS A 237 -14.14 -11.62 -1.97
C HIS A 237 -14.10 -13.03 -2.56
N GLU A 238 -14.27 -14.08 -1.76
CA GLU A 238 -14.40 -15.46 -2.24
C GLU A 238 -15.79 -15.70 -2.83
N THR A 239 -16.81 -15.18 -2.16
CA THR A 239 -18.22 -15.34 -2.57
C THR A 239 -18.77 -14.17 -3.38
N LYS A 240 -18.03 -13.05 -3.44
CA LYS A 240 -18.46 -11.76 -4.00
C LYS A 240 -19.74 -11.22 -3.35
N ARG A 241 -19.99 -11.57 -2.08
CA ARG A 241 -21.18 -11.14 -1.32
C ARG A 241 -20.80 -10.25 -0.16
N ILE A 242 -21.70 -9.34 0.21
CA ILE A 242 -21.58 -8.58 1.46
C ILE A 242 -21.98 -9.50 2.62
N VAL A 243 -21.15 -9.58 3.65
CA VAL A 243 -21.37 -10.39 4.85
C VAL A 243 -21.28 -9.55 6.12
N GLU A 244 -22.12 -9.87 7.10
CA GLU A 244 -22.07 -9.34 8.46
C GLU A 244 -20.92 -10.02 9.22
N VAL A 245 -20.12 -9.23 9.96
CA VAL A 245 -19.01 -9.73 10.78
C VAL A 245 -19.54 -9.99 12.21
N PRO A 246 -19.76 -11.25 12.61
CA PRO A 246 -20.44 -11.55 13.87
C PRO A 246 -19.57 -11.20 15.08
N GLY A 247 -20.15 -10.57 16.10
CA GLY A 247 -19.50 -10.29 17.39
C GLY A 247 -18.67 -9.00 17.47
N TYR A 248 -18.68 -8.17 16.42
CA TYR A 248 -17.96 -6.89 16.40
C TYR A 248 -18.94 -5.72 16.42
N GLN A 249 -19.04 -5.03 17.56
CA GLN A 249 -19.86 -3.82 17.68
C GLN A 249 -19.03 -2.57 17.36
N SER A 250 -19.61 -1.68 16.57
CA SER A 250 -18.97 -0.42 16.13
C SER A 250 -18.54 0.50 17.29
N VAL A 251 -19.07 0.29 18.51
CA VAL A 251 -18.79 1.10 19.70
C VAL A 251 -17.38 0.87 20.28
N ASP A 252 -16.89 -0.35 20.20
CA ASP A 252 -15.63 -0.78 20.83
C ASP A 252 -14.40 -0.28 20.05
N VAL A 253 -14.48 -0.38 18.72
CA VAL A 253 -13.47 0.14 17.79
C VAL A 253 -13.36 1.68 17.92
N ARG A 254 -14.47 2.38 18.20
CA ARG A 254 -14.46 3.84 18.39
C ARG A 254 -13.91 4.28 19.73
N ALA A 255 -14.24 3.57 20.81
CA ALA A 255 -13.66 3.85 22.12
C ALA A 255 -12.13 3.75 22.06
N ALA A 256 -11.61 2.76 21.33
CA ALA A 256 -10.18 2.60 21.12
C ALA A 256 -9.57 3.65 20.17
N LEU A 257 -10.31 4.13 19.16
CA LEU A 257 -9.87 5.22 18.27
C LEU A 257 -9.86 6.61 18.94
N TRP A 258 -10.76 6.87 19.90
CA TRP A 258 -10.93 8.19 20.53
C TRP A 258 -10.15 8.37 21.83
N ALA A 259 -9.82 7.30 22.55
CA ALA A 259 -9.09 7.39 23.82
C ALA A 259 -7.58 7.62 23.63
N ASP A 260 -6.99 7.07 22.56
CA ASP A 260 -5.61 7.29 22.07
C ASP A 260 -5.49 6.46 20.77
N ARG A 261 -4.98 7.02 19.66
CA ARG A 261 -4.84 6.27 18.38
C ARG A 261 -3.97 5.01 18.51
N LYS A 262 -3.14 4.89 19.57
CA LYS A 262 -2.37 3.69 19.90
C LYS A 262 -3.19 2.55 20.53
N LEU A 263 -4.32 2.88 21.16
CA LEU A 263 -5.17 1.90 21.85
C LEU A 263 -5.98 1.02 20.89
N LEU A 264 -6.23 1.46 19.65
CA LEU A 264 -6.93 0.63 18.67
C LEU A 264 -6.12 -0.62 18.26
N PRO A 265 -4.82 -0.50 17.89
CA PRO A 265 -3.93 -1.65 17.75
C PRO A 265 -3.94 -2.56 18.98
N ASP A 266 -3.79 -2.01 20.18
CA ASP A 266 -3.74 -2.78 21.44
C ASP A 266 -5.07 -3.46 21.78
N TYR A 267 -6.20 -2.81 21.48
CA TYR A 267 -7.55 -3.35 21.67
C TYR A 267 -7.80 -4.53 20.73
N VAL A 268 -7.44 -4.40 19.46
CA VAL A 268 -7.55 -5.47 18.45
C VAL A 268 -6.65 -6.64 18.83
N VAL A 269 -5.41 -6.39 19.26
CA VAL A 269 -4.47 -7.43 19.72
C VAL A 269 -5.00 -8.12 21.00
N SER A 270 -5.47 -7.36 21.98
CA SER A 270 -6.07 -7.84 23.23
C SER A 270 -7.30 -8.73 23.01
N LYS A 271 -8.20 -8.34 22.12
CA LYS A 271 -9.41 -9.12 21.81
C LYS A 271 -9.11 -10.38 21.02
N ASN A 272 -8.11 -10.34 20.13
CA ASN A 272 -7.58 -11.52 19.47
C ASN A 272 -6.93 -12.51 20.46
N ALA A 273 -6.27 -12.01 21.51
CA ALA A 273 -5.71 -12.85 22.57
C ALA A 273 -6.79 -13.49 23.47
N GLN A 274 -7.91 -12.79 23.73
CA GLN A 274 -9.06 -13.29 24.50
C GLN A 274 -9.86 -14.37 23.77
N ALA A 275 -9.74 -14.46 22.44
CA ALA A 275 -10.42 -15.47 21.62
C ALA A 275 -9.76 -16.86 21.67
N VAL A 276 -8.66 -17.02 22.41
CA VAL A 276 -7.91 -18.27 22.53
C VAL A 276 -8.20 -18.91 23.90
N VAL A 277 -8.94 -20.02 23.92
CA VAL A 277 -9.09 -20.85 25.13
C VAL A 277 -7.72 -21.38 25.54
N PRO A 278 -7.28 -21.22 26.82
CA PRO A 278 -5.97 -21.69 27.25
C PRO A 278 -5.99 -23.19 27.53
N VAL A 279 -4.99 -23.92 27.01
CA VAL A 279 -4.64 -25.26 27.49
C VAL A 279 -3.68 -25.08 28.66
N GLU A 280 -4.07 -25.58 29.84
CA GLU A 280 -3.24 -25.56 31.04
C GLU A 280 -2.00 -26.44 30.86
N LEU A 281 -0.85 -25.90 31.26
CA LEU A 281 0.41 -26.65 31.33
C LEU A 281 0.95 -26.60 32.76
N SER A 282 1.07 -27.78 33.37
CA SER A 282 1.87 -28.01 34.57
C SER A 282 3.36 -27.98 34.22
N SER A 283 4.12 -27.12 34.91
CA SER A 283 5.59 -27.07 34.95
C SER A 283 6.21 -28.20 35.80
N PRO A 284 7.55 -28.37 35.89
CA PRO A 284 8.62 -28.00 34.94
C PRO A 284 9.70 -29.12 34.78
N SER A 285 10.31 -29.24 33.60
CA SER A 285 11.74 -29.59 33.49
C SER A 285 12.29 -29.19 32.13
N LEU A 286 13.39 -28.43 32.16
CA LEU A 286 14.12 -27.90 31.02
C LEU A 286 14.58 -28.99 30.02
N SER A 287 13.90 -29.07 28.89
CA SER A 287 14.48 -29.45 27.61
C SER A 287 13.80 -28.62 26.53
N VAL A 288 14.53 -27.71 25.90
CA VAL A 288 14.02 -26.95 24.75
C VAL A 288 13.84 -27.93 23.59
N GLN A 289 12.64 -28.51 23.51
CA GLN A 289 12.22 -29.31 22.38
C GLN A 289 11.59 -28.37 21.36
N TRP A 290 12.39 -28.05 20.32
CA TRP A 290 11.96 -27.24 19.19
C TRP A 290 10.74 -27.89 18.52
N SER A 291 9.67 -27.13 18.40
CA SER A 291 8.42 -27.63 17.85
C SER A 291 8.43 -27.64 16.32
N PRO A 292 8.17 -28.77 15.64
CA PRO A 292 8.28 -28.93 14.20
C PRO A 292 7.01 -28.47 13.46
N TRP A 293 6.47 -27.30 13.79
CA TRP A 293 5.30 -26.75 13.08
C TRP A 293 5.69 -26.19 11.70
N ALA A 294 4.76 -26.35 10.76
CA ALA A 294 4.90 -26.12 9.34
C ALA A 294 5.24 -24.66 8.99
N TYR A 295 6.52 -24.39 8.73
CA TYR A 295 6.90 -23.22 7.95
C TYR A 295 6.23 -23.36 6.56
N ARG A 296 5.44 -22.38 6.11
CA ARG A 296 5.09 -22.26 4.68
C ARG A 296 6.34 -21.79 3.93
N LYS A 297 6.44 -22.05 2.62
CA LYS A 297 7.53 -21.48 1.79
C LYS A 297 7.61 -19.98 2.06
N ARG A 298 8.67 -19.52 2.74
CA ARG A 298 8.89 -18.10 3.00
C ARG A 298 9.61 -17.53 1.79
N HIS A 299 8.86 -16.74 1.06
CA HIS A 299 9.33 -15.95 -0.05
C HIS A 299 9.55 -14.53 0.47
N LEU A 300 10.76 -14.00 0.29
CA LEU A 300 11.04 -12.59 0.54
C LEU A 300 11.09 -11.85 -0.79
N ASN A 301 10.40 -10.72 -0.86
CA ASN A 301 10.52 -9.80 -1.98
C ASN A 301 11.82 -9.00 -1.88
N TYR A 302 12.29 -8.68 -0.68
CA TYR A 302 13.63 -8.10 -0.53
C TYR A 302 14.34 -8.46 0.77
N LEU A 303 15.66 -8.39 0.70
CA LEU A 303 16.57 -8.31 1.82
C LEU A 303 17.55 -7.16 1.52
N GLU A 304 17.57 -6.16 2.38
CA GLU A 304 18.43 -4.99 2.28
C GLU A 304 19.44 -5.02 3.43
N ILE A 305 20.73 -5.02 3.11
CA ILE A 305 21.82 -5.06 4.08
C ILE A 305 22.59 -3.75 4.00
N GLY A 306 22.64 -3.02 5.12
CA GLY A 306 23.23 -1.69 5.20
C GLY A 306 22.27 -0.65 4.65
N THR A 307 21.18 -0.37 5.38
CA THR A 307 20.15 0.53 4.87
C THR A 307 20.48 2.00 5.11
N ALA A 308 21.32 2.31 6.10
CA ALA A 308 21.34 3.62 6.75
C ALA A 308 19.90 4.04 7.08
N ASP A 309 19.55 5.31 6.86
CA ASP A 309 18.18 5.83 7.00
C ASP A 309 17.75 6.69 5.80
N PHE A 310 18.34 6.47 4.63
CA PHE A 310 17.99 7.16 3.39
C PHE A 310 17.96 6.19 2.20
N ASP A 311 17.11 6.49 1.22
CA ASP A 311 16.95 5.71 -0.01
C ASP A 311 16.74 4.18 0.19
N THR A 312 16.02 3.83 1.26
CA THR A 312 15.85 2.43 1.67
C THR A 312 14.74 1.72 0.89
N LEU A 313 14.90 0.42 0.62
CA LEU A 313 13.87 -0.42 0.01
C LEU A 313 12.61 -0.47 0.90
N ILE A 314 12.79 -0.45 2.23
CA ILE A 314 11.63 -0.37 3.14
C ILE A 314 10.84 0.92 2.93
N SER A 315 11.48 2.07 2.72
CA SER A 315 10.77 3.34 2.47
C SER A 315 9.97 3.30 1.16
N ARG A 316 10.52 2.66 0.12
CA ARG A 316 9.84 2.48 -1.17
C ARG A 316 8.64 1.55 -1.09
N HIS A 317 8.62 0.64 -0.11
CA HIS A 317 7.61 -0.40 0.01
C HIS A 317 6.76 -0.33 1.28
N VAL A 318 6.96 0.66 2.17
CA VAL A 318 6.34 0.69 3.50
C VAL A 318 4.81 0.54 3.43
N TRP A 319 4.17 1.11 2.40
CA TRP A 319 2.73 1.06 2.13
C TRP A 319 2.20 -0.28 1.60
N ARG A 320 3.08 -1.19 1.15
CA ARG A 320 2.73 -2.45 0.48
C ARG A 320 2.78 -3.62 1.47
N SER A 321 1.65 -4.04 2.02
CA SER A 321 1.58 -5.12 3.03
C SER A 321 1.87 -6.52 2.49
N GLU A 322 1.71 -6.70 1.18
CA GLU A 322 2.02 -7.94 0.47
C GLU A 322 3.52 -8.15 0.30
N VAL A 323 4.30 -7.06 0.32
CA VAL A 323 5.75 -7.11 0.21
C VAL A 323 6.34 -7.61 1.53
N GLN A 324 6.96 -8.78 1.47
CA GLN A 324 7.74 -9.36 2.55
C GLN A 324 9.20 -8.92 2.44
N GLY A 325 9.71 -8.29 3.49
CA GLY A 325 11.02 -7.67 3.44
C GLY A 325 11.79 -7.75 4.75
N ILE A 326 13.12 -7.76 4.65
CA ILE A 326 14.01 -7.58 5.79
C ILE A 326 14.96 -6.43 5.47
N SER A 327 15.03 -5.43 6.34
CA SER A 327 16.03 -4.36 6.28
C SER A 327 16.95 -4.48 7.49
N VAL A 328 18.26 -4.41 7.24
CA VAL A 328 19.32 -4.64 8.23
C VAL A 328 20.18 -3.38 8.34
N GLU A 329 20.27 -2.83 9.55
CA GLU A 329 21.06 -1.62 9.85
C GLU A 329 21.77 -1.77 11.21
N PRO A 330 23.11 -1.88 11.25
CA PRO A 330 23.82 -2.10 12.51
C PRO A 330 23.90 -0.86 13.41
N LEU A 331 23.92 0.35 12.86
CA LEU A 331 24.02 1.58 13.65
C LEU A 331 22.65 2.01 14.17
N ARG A 332 22.49 1.94 15.49
CA ARG A 332 21.21 2.21 16.16
C ARG A 332 20.60 3.57 15.80
N ALA A 333 21.45 4.60 15.67
CA ALA A 333 21.03 5.95 15.33
C ALA A 333 20.31 6.05 13.96
N TYR A 334 20.66 5.18 13.00
CA TYR A 334 19.99 5.12 11.70
C TYR A 334 18.83 4.13 11.74
N PHE A 335 19.02 3.00 12.41
CA PHE A 335 17.98 2.00 12.62
C PHE A 335 16.68 2.60 13.20
N ASP A 336 16.80 3.45 14.22
CA ASP A 336 15.65 4.07 14.89
C ASP A 336 14.89 5.08 14.00
N ASN A 337 15.49 5.55 12.90
CA ASN A 337 14.87 6.45 11.93
C ASN A 337 14.19 5.71 10.77
N LEU A 338 14.34 4.39 10.67
CA LEU A 338 13.71 3.61 9.61
C LEU A 338 12.17 3.61 9.75
N PRO A 339 11.42 3.61 8.64
CA PRO A 339 9.96 3.56 8.68
C PRO A 339 9.44 2.32 9.42
N SER A 340 8.84 2.53 10.59
CA SER A 340 8.27 1.45 11.43
C SER A 340 6.83 1.07 11.05
N HIS A 341 6.19 1.83 10.16
CA HIS A 341 4.79 1.63 9.74
C HIS A 341 4.58 0.53 8.69
N GLY A 342 5.59 -0.30 8.43
CA GLY A 342 5.60 -1.32 7.39
C GLY A 342 4.68 -2.53 7.62
N GLY A 343 4.10 -2.66 8.82
CA GLY A 343 3.32 -3.81 9.24
C GLY A 343 4.16 -5.06 9.51
N SER A 344 3.50 -6.17 9.84
CA SER A 344 4.18 -7.43 10.20
C SER A 344 4.89 -8.14 9.04
N SER A 345 4.76 -7.63 7.81
CA SER A 345 5.43 -8.18 6.62
C SER A 345 6.86 -7.67 6.45
N LYS A 346 7.26 -6.64 7.19
CA LYS A 346 8.58 -6.00 7.07
C LYS A 346 9.29 -6.09 8.40
N LEU A 347 10.49 -6.66 8.37
CA LEU A 347 11.30 -6.85 9.55
C LEU A 347 12.49 -5.90 9.53
N LEU A 348 12.69 -5.21 10.65
CA LEU A 348 13.84 -4.35 10.87
C LEU A 348 14.80 -5.05 11.84
N LEU A 349 16.06 -5.20 11.44
CA LEU A 349 17.09 -5.85 12.26
C LEU A 349 18.26 -4.91 12.55
N ASN A 350 18.52 -4.69 13.84
CA ASN A 350 19.67 -3.93 14.31
C ASN A 350 20.88 -4.86 14.53
N VAL A 351 21.48 -5.31 13.43
CA VAL A 351 22.58 -6.30 13.39
C VAL A 351 23.48 -5.97 12.19
N ALA A 352 24.77 -6.28 12.28
CA ALA A 352 25.67 -6.25 11.12
C ALA A 352 25.65 -7.60 10.39
N VAL A 353 25.81 -7.59 9.07
CA VAL A 353 26.08 -8.82 8.31
C VAL A 353 27.57 -8.91 8.01
N GLY A 354 28.24 -9.86 8.65
CA GLY A 354 29.69 -10.07 8.57
C GLY A 354 30.06 -11.48 8.11
N ASP A 355 31.31 -11.87 8.35
CA ASP A 355 31.89 -13.20 8.05
C ASP A 355 31.80 -14.19 9.22
N TYR A 356 31.28 -13.76 10.37
CA TYR A 356 31.02 -14.61 11.54
C TYR A 356 29.78 -14.15 12.32
N ASP A 357 29.28 -15.04 13.18
CA ASP A 357 28.22 -14.74 14.16
C ASP A 357 28.84 -14.32 15.50
N GLY A 358 28.30 -13.29 16.15
CA GLY A 358 28.78 -12.81 17.45
C GLY A 358 28.61 -11.31 17.63
N PHE A 359 29.67 -10.64 18.08
CA PHE A 359 29.75 -9.18 18.18
C PHE A 359 30.93 -8.69 17.36
N ALA A 360 30.74 -7.57 16.66
CA ALA A 360 31.77 -6.93 15.87
C ALA A 360 31.92 -5.46 16.22
N THR A 361 33.10 -4.90 15.98
CA THR A 361 33.33 -3.45 16.07
C THR A 361 32.86 -2.81 14.76
N LEU A 362 31.81 -2.02 14.82
CA LEU A 362 31.38 -1.17 13.72
C LEU A 362 32.09 0.18 13.81
N TYR A 363 32.68 0.61 12.71
CA TYR A 363 33.23 1.94 12.52
C TYR A 363 32.21 2.76 11.73
N PHE A 364 31.92 3.98 12.17
CA PHE A 364 30.95 4.85 11.53
C PHE A 364 31.40 6.29 11.61
N VAL A 365 31.00 7.14 10.68
CA VAL A 365 31.19 8.58 10.82
C VAL A 365 30.19 9.12 11.84
N ARG A 366 30.69 9.87 12.84
CA ARG A 366 29.86 10.45 13.89
C ARG A 366 28.73 11.31 13.29
N PRO A 367 27.45 10.96 13.51
CA PRO A 367 26.32 11.65 12.86
C PRO A 367 26.31 13.16 13.11
N GLU A 368 26.75 13.59 14.30
CA GLU A 368 26.83 15.00 14.69
C GLU A 368 27.84 15.84 13.89
N LEU A 369 28.61 15.24 12.98
CA LEU A 369 29.57 15.92 12.12
C LEU A 369 29.09 16.02 10.66
N VAL A 370 27.92 15.47 10.33
CA VAL A 370 27.46 15.27 8.95
C VAL A 370 26.31 16.21 8.61
N GLY A 371 26.39 16.85 7.43
CA GLY A 371 25.35 17.71 6.89
C GLY A 371 24.11 16.94 6.40
N ALA A 372 23.09 17.68 5.96
CA ALA A 372 21.87 17.08 5.38
C ALA A 372 22.16 16.29 4.08
N HIS A 373 21.41 15.20 3.86
CA HIS A 373 21.48 14.40 2.63
C HIS A 373 20.09 13.97 2.14
N ARG A 374 19.76 14.26 0.87
CA ARG A 374 18.53 13.76 0.20
C ARG A 374 17.25 13.81 1.05
N GLY A 375 17.02 14.94 1.74
CA GLY A 375 15.82 15.15 2.57
C GLY A 375 15.92 14.66 4.02
N SER A 376 17.05 14.08 4.43
CA SER A 376 17.35 13.83 5.84
C SER A 376 17.70 15.12 6.58
N GLU A 377 17.44 15.13 7.88
CA GLU A 377 17.75 16.27 8.75
C GLU A 377 19.26 16.55 8.80
N ASN A 378 19.61 17.83 8.99
CA ASN A 378 20.98 18.23 9.24
C ASN A 378 21.33 17.90 10.70
N LEU A 379 22.26 16.96 10.91
CA LEU A 379 22.69 16.53 12.24
C LEU A 379 23.93 17.28 12.74
N CYS A 380 24.52 18.13 11.90
CA CYS A 380 25.79 18.77 12.17
C CYS A 380 25.72 19.76 13.35
N ASP A 381 26.57 19.53 14.36
CA ASP A 381 26.74 20.36 15.55
C ASP A 381 28.07 21.12 15.48
N ALA A 382 28.01 22.44 15.46
CA ALA A 382 29.17 23.32 15.35
C ALA A 382 30.19 23.10 16.47
N SER A 383 29.75 22.79 17.70
CA SER A 383 30.65 22.53 18.82
C SER A 383 31.45 21.24 18.62
N ARG A 384 30.83 20.24 18.00
CA ARG A 384 31.43 18.91 17.75
C ARG A 384 32.39 18.94 16.57
N LEU A 385 32.17 19.81 15.59
CA LEU A 385 33.12 20.06 14.50
C LEU A 385 34.47 20.56 15.03
N GLU A 386 34.46 21.54 15.93
CA GLU A 386 35.68 22.10 16.51
C GLU A 386 36.46 21.04 17.29
N GLU A 387 35.77 20.23 18.11
CA GLU A 387 36.36 19.07 18.81
C GLU A 387 37.00 18.06 17.84
N ALA A 388 36.36 17.84 16.68
CA ALA A 388 36.87 16.95 15.64
C ALA A 388 38.03 17.55 14.81
N GLY A 389 38.29 18.86 14.96
CA GLY A 389 39.25 19.59 14.13
C GLY A 389 38.73 19.88 12.71
N LEU A 390 37.41 19.90 12.53
CA LEU A 390 36.75 20.22 11.26
C LEU A 390 36.34 21.70 11.23
N ARG A 391 36.39 22.30 10.05
CA ARG A 391 35.94 23.69 9.82
C ARG A 391 34.51 23.78 9.31
N GLU A 392 34.02 22.70 8.72
CA GLU A 392 32.71 22.60 8.09
C GLU A 392 32.15 21.19 8.27
N CYS A 393 30.84 21.06 8.12
CA CYS A 393 30.16 19.78 8.16
C CYS A 393 30.67 18.86 7.04
N LEU A 394 30.77 17.57 7.33
CA LEU A 394 31.06 16.58 6.31
C LEU A 394 29.89 16.49 5.33
N PRO A 395 30.17 16.17 4.05
CA PRO A 395 29.12 15.97 3.07
C PRO A 395 28.12 14.92 3.55
N GLY A 396 26.83 15.18 3.30
CA GLY A 396 25.75 14.33 3.81
C GLY A 396 25.82 12.86 3.37
N TRP A 397 26.47 12.55 2.24
CA TRP A 397 26.64 11.19 1.77
C TRP A 397 27.54 10.34 2.69
N VAL A 398 28.47 10.97 3.43
CA VAL A 398 29.37 10.29 4.38
C VAL A 398 28.59 9.65 5.55
N ARG A 399 27.32 10.04 5.71
CA ARG A 399 26.39 9.44 6.68
C ARG A 399 26.24 7.93 6.47
N GLY A 400 26.19 7.48 5.21
CA GLY A 400 26.06 6.06 4.86
C GLY A 400 27.23 5.20 5.32
N THR A 401 28.39 5.83 5.58
CA THR A 401 29.67 5.15 5.69
C THR A 401 29.89 4.48 7.04
N SER A 402 29.19 3.36 7.25
CA SER A 402 29.32 2.47 8.41
C SER A 402 29.79 1.09 7.97
N SER A 403 30.91 0.62 8.53
CA SER A 403 31.55 -0.61 8.08
C SER A 403 32.17 -1.41 9.23
N LEU A 404 32.25 -2.73 9.05
CA LEU A 404 32.97 -3.64 9.94
C LEU A 404 34.50 -3.48 9.81
N LYS A 405 34.96 -2.74 8.81
CA LYS A 405 36.34 -2.31 8.63
C LYS A 405 36.39 -0.79 8.76
N ILE A 406 37.58 -0.23 8.98
CA ILE A 406 37.77 1.22 8.87
C ILE A 406 37.51 1.61 7.42
N PRO A 407 36.52 2.49 7.13
CA PRO A 407 36.21 2.87 5.75
C PRO A 407 37.37 3.66 5.15
N GLU A 408 38.05 3.06 4.17
CA GLU A 408 39.30 3.62 3.63
C GLU A 408 39.08 4.99 2.97
N GLY A 409 37.97 5.20 2.29
CA GLY A 409 37.66 6.48 1.64
C GLY A 409 37.42 7.62 2.63
N VAL A 410 36.95 7.34 3.85
CA VAL A 410 36.93 8.36 4.92
C VAL A 410 38.34 8.74 5.32
N ARG A 411 39.26 7.76 5.39
CA ARG A 411 40.68 8.00 5.65
C ARG A 411 41.36 8.75 4.50
N GLN A 412 41.02 8.44 3.25
CA GLN A 412 41.53 9.16 2.09
C GLN A 412 41.01 10.60 2.02
N LEU A 413 39.74 10.81 2.37
CA LEU A 413 39.10 12.13 2.38
C LEU A 413 39.65 13.03 3.49
N LEU A 414 39.88 12.49 4.69
CA LEU A 414 40.16 13.28 5.89
C LEU A 414 41.59 13.13 6.43
N GLY A 415 42.40 12.24 5.85
CA GLY A 415 43.74 11.92 6.34
C GLY A 415 43.72 11.53 7.82
N ASP A 416 44.62 12.14 8.60
CA ASP A 416 44.76 11.88 10.04
C ASP A 416 43.52 12.29 10.86
N ALA A 417 42.68 13.20 10.33
CA ALA A 417 41.45 13.62 11.00
C ALA A 417 40.37 12.53 10.99
N ALA A 418 40.47 11.52 10.11
CA ALA A 418 39.50 10.44 10.02
C ALA A 418 39.28 9.75 11.37
N MET A 419 40.34 9.52 12.15
CA MET A 419 40.25 8.87 13.46
C MET A 419 39.51 9.70 14.51
N LYS A 420 39.44 11.03 14.36
CA LYS A 420 38.67 11.93 15.25
C LYS A 420 37.21 12.05 14.83
N VAL A 421 36.94 11.77 13.56
CA VAL A 421 35.61 11.84 12.95
C VAL A 421 34.85 10.52 13.10
N MET A 422 35.56 9.40 13.12
CA MET A 422 34.95 8.09 13.27
C MET A 422 34.61 7.76 14.72
N GLY A 423 33.39 7.28 14.93
CA GLY A 423 32.99 6.55 16.12
C GLY A 423 33.27 5.06 16.00
N LYS A 424 33.21 4.37 17.13
CA LYS A 424 33.24 2.90 17.20
C LYS A 424 32.14 2.41 18.14
N VAL A 425 31.45 1.36 17.76
CA VAL A 425 30.42 0.73 18.59
C VAL A 425 30.46 -0.78 18.43
N GLN A 426 30.22 -1.52 19.52
CA GLN A 426 30.01 -2.97 19.43
C GLN A 426 28.59 -3.23 18.98
N VAL A 427 28.42 -4.02 17.92
CA VAL A 427 27.10 -4.41 17.39
C VAL A 427 26.99 -5.93 17.30
N PRO A 428 25.79 -6.50 17.46
CA PRO A 428 25.54 -7.88 17.07
C PRO A 428 25.93 -8.08 15.60
N CYS A 429 26.53 -9.22 15.29
CA CYS A 429 26.97 -9.59 13.95
C CYS A 429 26.45 -10.99 13.61
N THR A 430 25.99 -11.17 12.38
CA THR A 430 25.53 -12.44 11.83
C THR A 430 26.17 -12.67 10.47
N THR A 431 26.31 -13.92 10.04
CA THR A 431 26.56 -14.24 8.63
C THR A 431 25.27 -14.13 7.81
N TYR A 432 25.40 -13.99 6.48
CA TYR A 432 24.26 -14.05 5.56
C TYR A 432 23.55 -15.42 5.63
N GLU A 433 24.29 -16.51 5.83
CA GLU A 433 23.73 -17.86 6.03
C GLU A 433 22.88 -17.96 7.30
N THR A 434 23.41 -17.48 8.42
CA THR A 434 22.72 -17.50 9.72
C THR A 434 21.47 -16.64 9.66
N LEU A 435 21.55 -15.45 9.05
CA LEU A 435 20.40 -14.56 8.86
C LEU A 435 19.25 -15.27 8.13
N LEU A 436 19.51 -15.85 6.95
CA LEU A 436 18.49 -16.55 6.20
C LEU A 436 17.95 -17.78 6.95
N THR A 437 18.81 -18.49 7.66
CA THR A 437 18.44 -19.68 8.44
C THR A 437 17.50 -19.32 9.60
N ILE A 438 17.80 -18.26 10.37
CA ILE A 438 16.96 -17.77 11.47
C ILE A 438 15.55 -17.43 10.96
N TYR A 439 15.45 -16.81 9.79
CA TYR A 439 14.17 -16.42 9.21
C TYR A 439 13.50 -17.50 8.36
N GLY A 440 14.07 -18.71 8.33
CA GLY A 440 13.49 -19.88 7.66
C GLY A 440 13.54 -19.81 6.13
N ILE A 441 14.46 -19.02 5.58
CA ILE A 441 14.64 -18.84 4.14
C ILE A 441 15.69 -19.85 3.67
N GLY A 442 15.25 -20.83 2.86
CA GLY A 442 16.13 -21.88 2.33
C GLY A 442 16.64 -22.88 3.38
N SER A 443 15.83 -23.17 4.42
CA SER A 443 16.15 -24.20 5.40
C SER A 443 16.29 -25.59 4.74
N PRO A 444 17.39 -26.33 4.99
CA PRO A 444 17.63 -27.66 4.39
C PRO A 444 16.70 -28.75 4.93
N ALA A 445 15.93 -28.47 5.98
CA ALA A 445 15.13 -29.47 6.69
C ALA A 445 14.02 -30.14 5.84
N LYS A 446 13.62 -29.56 4.71
CA LYS A 446 12.64 -30.18 3.79
C LYS A 446 12.99 -29.87 2.33
N LYS A 447 13.37 -30.90 1.54
CA LYS A 447 13.65 -30.81 0.09
C LYS A 447 12.53 -30.12 -0.72
N SER A 448 11.28 -30.16 -0.25
CA SER A 448 10.10 -29.55 -0.90
C SER A 448 9.88 -28.07 -0.54
N MET A 449 10.66 -27.50 0.37
CA MET A 449 10.55 -26.12 0.83
C MET A 449 11.81 -25.31 0.52
N ARG A 450 12.00 -24.98 -0.76
CA ARG A 450 12.95 -23.92 -1.12
C ARG A 450 12.26 -22.57 -0.85
N GLY A 451 12.81 -21.79 0.08
CA GLY A 451 12.51 -20.37 0.15
C GLY A 451 13.06 -19.66 -1.09
N SER A 452 12.57 -18.46 -1.37
CA SER A 452 13.09 -17.62 -2.46
C SER A 452 13.28 -16.20 -1.96
N LEU A 453 14.20 -15.50 -2.61
CA LEU A 453 14.50 -14.09 -2.37
C LEU A 453 14.50 -13.40 -3.73
N ASP A 454 13.67 -12.38 -3.93
CA ASP A 454 13.67 -11.65 -5.20
C ASP A 454 14.86 -10.70 -5.26
N ILE A 455 14.92 -9.71 -4.37
CA ILE A 455 15.95 -8.67 -4.39
C ILE A 455 16.85 -8.78 -3.17
N LEU A 456 18.15 -8.91 -3.39
CA LEU A 456 19.17 -8.67 -2.37
C LEU A 456 19.88 -7.36 -2.68
N LYS A 457 19.76 -6.35 -1.82
CA LYS A 457 20.59 -5.13 -1.88
C LYS A 457 21.65 -5.19 -0.79
N ILE A 458 22.90 -4.97 -1.16
CA ILE A 458 24.07 -4.94 -0.28
C ILE A 458 24.68 -3.55 -0.41
N ASP A 459 24.84 -2.87 0.73
CA ASP A 459 25.44 -1.55 0.81
C ASP A 459 26.17 -1.46 2.15
N ALA A 460 27.26 -2.23 2.25
CA ALA A 460 27.97 -2.46 3.51
C ALA A 460 29.34 -1.78 3.56
N GLU A 461 29.50 -0.72 2.75
CA GLU A 461 30.60 0.25 2.77
C GLU A 461 31.98 -0.44 2.87
N GLY A 462 32.22 -1.38 1.95
CA GLY A 462 33.48 -2.14 1.83
C GLY A 462 33.43 -3.56 2.37
N PHE A 463 32.28 -4.02 2.87
CA PHE A 463 32.05 -5.43 3.23
C PHE A 463 31.22 -6.20 2.18
N ASP A 464 30.88 -5.55 1.08
CA ASP A 464 30.03 -6.03 -0.02
C ASP A 464 30.56 -7.31 -0.65
N ALA A 465 31.86 -7.35 -0.94
CA ALA A 465 32.51 -8.50 -1.56
C ALA A 465 32.42 -9.76 -0.68
N GLU A 466 32.53 -9.59 0.64
CA GLU A 466 32.47 -10.69 1.59
C GLU A 466 31.03 -11.23 1.75
N ILE A 467 30.03 -10.35 1.74
CA ILE A 467 28.62 -10.76 1.71
C ILE A 467 28.31 -11.46 0.38
N LEU A 468 28.77 -10.92 -0.74
CA LEU A 468 28.57 -11.51 -2.07
C LEU A 468 29.21 -12.91 -2.19
N ARG A 469 30.39 -13.11 -1.60
CA ARG A 469 31.03 -14.42 -1.47
C ARG A 469 30.12 -15.43 -0.77
N GLN A 470 29.48 -15.01 0.31
CA GLN A 470 28.53 -15.86 1.05
C GLN A 470 27.28 -16.16 0.22
N VAL A 471 26.76 -15.19 -0.54
CA VAL A 471 25.64 -15.39 -1.48
C VAL A 471 25.97 -16.46 -2.50
N VAL A 472 27.11 -16.36 -3.18
CA VAL A 472 27.58 -17.37 -4.16
C VAL A 472 27.74 -18.74 -3.51
N ARG A 473 28.37 -18.80 -2.34
CA ARG A 473 28.56 -20.06 -1.59
C ARG A 473 27.21 -20.72 -1.26
N LEU A 474 26.26 -19.97 -0.72
CA LEU A 474 24.92 -20.49 -0.39
C LEU A 474 24.11 -20.88 -1.60
N GLY A 475 24.21 -20.10 -2.69
CA GLY A 475 23.60 -20.44 -3.96
C GLY A 475 24.07 -21.79 -4.46
N ARG A 476 25.39 -22.06 -4.44
CA ARG A 476 25.98 -23.35 -4.83
C ARG A 476 25.59 -24.49 -3.88
N LEU A 477 25.61 -24.24 -2.57
CA LEU A 477 25.35 -25.27 -1.56
C LEU A 477 23.87 -25.64 -1.42
N ARG A 478 22.97 -24.64 -1.50
CA ARG A 478 21.54 -24.79 -1.17
C ARG A 478 20.60 -24.50 -2.35
N GLY A 479 21.12 -24.03 -3.48
CA GLY A 479 20.29 -23.56 -4.60
C GLY A 479 19.51 -22.28 -4.26
N LEU A 480 19.93 -21.54 -3.24
CA LEU A 480 19.27 -20.34 -2.75
C LEU A 480 19.90 -19.10 -3.39
N TRP A 481 19.42 -18.80 -4.59
CA TRP A 481 19.90 -17.70 -5.41
C TRP A 481 18.87 -16.56 -5.37
N PRO A 482 19.25 -15.34 -4.95
CA PRO A 482 18.39 -14.17 -5.12
C PRO A 482 18.07 -13.96 -6.61
N TRP A 483 16.85 -13.59 -6.98
CA TRP A 483 16.56 -13.32 -8.40
C TRP A 483 17.41 -12.16 -8.93
N GLN A 484 17.59 -11.12 -8.12
CA GLN A 484 18.40 -9.94 -8.37
C GLN A 484 19.32 -9.66 -7.17
N VAL A 485 20.56 -9.28 -7.45
CA VAL A 485 21.54 -8.80 -6.46
C VAL A 485 22.00 -7.41 -6.88
N GLN A 486 21.87 -6.44 -5.98
CA GLN A 486 22.38 -5.07 -6.11
C GLN A 486 23.48 -4.86 -5.09
N PHE A 487 24.59 -4.27 -5.50
CA PHE A 487 25.68 -3.93 -4.59
C PHE A 487 26.47 -2.72 -5.07
N GLU A 488 27.15 -2.04 -4.14
CA GLU A 488 28.00 -0.91 -4.47
C GLU A 488 29.41 -1.37 -4.88
N LYS A 489 29.87 -0.79 -6.00
CA LYS A 489 31.25 -0.82 -6.48
C LYS A 489 31.76 0.62 -6.48
N ASN A 490 32.04 1.13 -5.29
CA ASN A 490 32.60 2.45 -5.09
C ASN A 490 34.09 2.37 -4.70
N MET A 491 34.73 3.50 -4.42
CA MET A 491 36.16 3.55 -4.06
C MET A 491 36.55 2.82 -2.76
N LEU A 492 35.56 2.40 -1.95
CA LEU A 492 35.74 1.64 -0.70
C LEU A 492 35.76 0.13 -0.93
N SER A 493 35.24 -0.33 -2.07
CA SER A 493 35.15 -1.75 -2.37
C SER A 493 36.51 -2.32 -2.80
N ASP A 494 36.80 -3.57 -2.43
CA ASP A 494 37.88 -4.34 -3.04
C ASP A 494 37.43 -4.81 -4.43
N TRP A 495 37.81 -4.07 -5.47
CA TRP A 495 37.33 -4.32 -6.82
C TRP A 495 37.78 -5.66 -7.39
N GLU A 496 38.98 -6.13 -7.03
CA GLU A 496 39.50 -7.40 -7.52
C GLU A 496 38.67 -8.57 -6.96
N THR A 497 38.45 -8.56 -5.64
CA THR A 497 37.62 -9.58 -4.99
C THR A 497 36.17 -9.49 -5.45
N LEU A 498 35.62 -8.29 -5.58
CA LEU A 498 34.24 -8.08 -6.04
C LEU A 498 34.05 -8.57 -7.49
N ASP A 499 34.97 -8.25 -8.39
CA ASP A 499 34.92 -8.70 -9.79
C ASP A 499 35.05 -10.23 -9.91
N ALA A 500 35.86 -10.86 -9.06
CA ALA A 500 35.91 -12.32 -8.99
C ALA A 500 34.55 -12.93 -8.61
N HIS A 501 33.81 -12.32 -7.68
CA HIS A 501 32.48 -12.79 -7.29
C HIS A 501 31.39 -12.47 -8.34
N VAL A 502 31.51 -11.36 -9.07
CA VAL A 502 30.66 -11.07 -10.23
C VAL A 502 30.86 -12.09 -11.34
N LEU A 503 32.11 -12.48 -11.63
CA LEU A 503 32.41 -13.57 -12.57
C LEU A 503 31.81 -14.89 -12.11
N ASP A 504 31.81 -15.15 -10.81
CA ASP A 504 31.15 -16.33 -10.25
C ASP A 504 29.63 -16.26 -10.42
N LEU A 505 28.97 -15.13 -10.18
CA LEU A 505 27.54 -14.98 -10.49
C LEU A 505 27.25 -15.21 -11.99
N HIS A 506 28.11 -14.71 -12.88
CA HIS A 506 27.95 -14.92 -14.32
C HIS A 506 27.98 -16.40 -14.71
N LYS A 507 28.91 -17.18 -14.12
CA LYS A 507 28.97 -18.64 -14.32
C LYS A 507 27.71 -19.36 -13.85
N GLU A 508 26.99 -18.79 -12.88
CA GLU A 508 25.75 -19.33 -12.31
C GLU A 508 24.48 -18.82 -13.05
N GLY A 509 24.67 -18.16 -14.21
CA GLY A 509 23.60 -17.72 -15.09
C GLY A 509 23.07 -16.31 -14.83
N TYR A 510 23.78 -15.49 -14.06
CA TYR A 510 23.41 -14.08 -13.91
C TYR A 510 23.93 -13.23 -15.08
N ARG A 511 23.14 -12.22 -15.44
CA ARG A 511 23.60 -11.08 -16.22
C ARG A 511 23.83 -9.91 -15.29
N CYS A 512 24.99 -9.27 -15.41
CA CYS A 512 25.37 -8.15 -14.58
C CYS A 512 25.52 -6.89 -15.43
N ARG A 513 25.03 -5.77 -14.92
CA ARG A 513 25.16 -4.45 -15.52
C ARG A 513 25.52 -3.42 -14.46
N MET A 514 26.44 -2.53 -14.79
CA MET A 514 26.66 -1.29 -14.05
C MET A 514 25.53 -0.32 -14.42
N THR A 515 24.68 0.01 -13.46
CA THR A 515 23.50 0.86 -13.69
C THR A 515 23.81 2.34 -13.49
N GLU A 516 24.87 2.67 -12.74
CA GLU A 516 25.37 4.02 -12.46
C GLU A 516 26.90 4.00 -12.33
N VAL A 517 27.52 5.11 -11.89
CA VAL A 517 28.99 5.19 -11.70
C VAL A 517 29.48 4.18 -10.66
N GLU A 518 28.63 3.81 -9.69
CA GLU A 518 29.05 3.03 -8.52
C GLU A 518 28.08 1.89 -8.13
N VAL A 519 26.98 1.67 -8.85
CA VAL A 519 26.02 0.59 -8.55
C VAL A 519 26.09 -0.51 -9.60
N ALA A 520 26.28 -1.75 -9.13
CA ALA A 520 26.20 -2.95 -9.93
C ALA A 520 24.89 -3.69 -9.63
N THR A 521 24.20 -4.13 -10.70
CA THR A 521 23.01 -4.98 -10.57
C THR A 521 23.23 -6.25 -11.39
N CYS A 522 23.06 -7.41 -10.74
CA CYS A 522 23.06 -8.73 -11.37
C CYS A 522 21.67 -9.37 -11.25
N TRP A 523 21.14 -9.97 -12.31
CA TRP A 523 19.85 -10.69 -12.28
C TRP A 523 19.91 -12.00 -13.04
N ARG A 524 19.06 -12.95 -12.67
CA ARG A 524 18.91 -14.24 -13.36
C ARG A 524 17.89 -14.15 -14.49
N GLU A 525 18.19 -14.81 -15.60
CA GLU A 525 17.25 -15.00 -16.72
C GLU A 525 16.38 -16.24 -16.59
#